data_AF-R5ALH1-F1
#
_entry.id   AF-R5ALH1-F1
#
_cell.length_a   1.000
_cell.length_b   1.000
_cell.length_c   1.000
_cell.angle_alpha   90.00
_cell.angle_beta   90.00
_cell.angle_gamma   90.00
#
_symmetry.space_group_name_H-M   'P 1'
#
loop_
_entity.id
_entity.type
_entity.pdbx_description
1 polymer ?
#
loop_
_entity_poly.entity_id
_entity_poly.type
_entity_poly.pdbx_seq_one_letter_code
_entity_poly.pdbx_strand_id
1 'polypeptide(L)' 'MNDVLIYGGVIVNVIGALYLMAYAMKYMYAFHKANNQPVRTDAMKPEWAKKRIIGFGLMILGGVIAIIGCYI' A
#
# COMPACT_ATOMS: atom_id res chain seq x y z
N MET A 1 -19.27 -14.76 13.17
CA MET A 1 -18.99 -14.35 11.76
C MET A 1 -18.42 -12.94 11.71
N ASN A 2 -18.91 -12.00 12.52
CA ASN A 2 -18.39 -10.63 12.61
C ASN A 2 -16.93 -10.51 12.99
N ASP A 3 -16.49 -11.22 14.04
CA ASP A 3 -15.08 -11.17 14.45
C ASP A 3 -14.16 -11.59 13.30
N VAL A 4 -14.56 -12.59 12.51
CA VAL A 4 -13.78 -13.05 11.34
C VAL A 4 -13.69 -11.97 10.27
N LEU A 5 -14.77 -11.22 10.00
CA LEU A 5 -14.74 -10.09 9.07
C LEU A 5 -13.90 -8.93 9.61
N ILE A 6 -14.06 -8.57 10.88
CA ILE A 6 -13.33 -7.47 11.52
C ILE A 6 -11.83 -7.79 11.53
N TYR A 7 -11.43 -8.94 12.07
CA TYR A 7 -10.03 -9.35 12.09
C TYR A 7 -9.49 -9.56 10.67
N GLY A 8 -10.28 -10.11 9.75
CA GLY A 8 -9.91 -10.25 8.34
C GLY A 8 -9.63 -8.90 7.67
N GLY A 9 -10.51 -7.91 7.85
CA GLY A 9 -10.34 -6.56 7.33
C GLY A 9 -9.14 -5.83 7.93
N VAL A 10 -8.87 -6.02 9.22
CA VAL A 10 -7.67 -5.50 9.89
C VAL A 10 -6.40 -6.14 9.32
N ILE A 11 -6.37 -7.46 9.11
CA ILE A 11 -5.23 -8.16 8.52
C ILE A 11 -4.93 -7.62 7.11
N VAL A 12 -5.98 -7.45 6.29
CA VAL A 12 -5.82 -6.89 4.94
C VAL A 12 -5.26 -5.46 4.99
N ASN A 13 -5.68 -4.65 5.97
CA ASN A 13 -5.10 -3.32 6.20
C ASN A 13 -3.61 -3.38 6.53
N VAL A 14 -3.23 -4.25 7.46
CA VAL A 14 -1.83 -4.43 7.87
C VAL A 14 -0.97 -4.86 6.68
N ILE A 15 -1.47 -5.78 5.84
CA ILE A 15 -0.78 -6.21 4.62
C ILE A 15 -0.61 -5.02 3.65
N GLY A 16 -1.65 -4.22 3.45
CA GLY A 16 -1.58 -3.01 2.61
C GLY A 16 -0.55 -1.99 3.12
N ALA A 17 -0.49 -1.78 4.44
CA ALA A 17 0.47 -0.90 5.08
C ALA A 17 1.92 -1.41 4.94
N LEU A 18 2.16 -2.70 5.19
CA LEU A 18 3.48 -3.32 5.02
C LEU A 18 3.94 -3.27 3.56
N TYR A 19 3.04 -3.52 2.62
CA TYR A 19 3.31 -3.40 1.19
C TYR A 19 3.74 -1.98 0.82
N LEU A 20 2.98 -0.97 1.26
CA LEU A 20 3.32 0.45 1.07
C LEU A 20 4.68 0.79 1.67
N MET A 21 4.95 0.37 2.90
CA MET A 21 6.20 0.66 3.60
C MET A 21 7.40 0.05 2.88
N ALA A 22 7.31 -1.22 2.46
CA ALA A 22 8.37 -1.91 1.73
C ALA A 22 8.69 -1.23 0.39
N TYR A 23 7.67 -0.90 -0.40
CA TYR A 23 7.88 -0.21 -1.67
C TYR A 23 8.30 1.25 -1.48
N ALA A 24 7.81 1.94 -0.46
CA ALA A 24 8.24 3.30 -0.14
C ALA A 24 9.75 3.33 0.17
N MET A 25 10.25 2.40 1.01
CA MET A 25 11.69 2.29 1.28
C MET A 25 12.50 1.97 0.02
N LYS A 26 12.04 1.00 -0.79
CA LYS A 26 12.71 0.62 -2.05
C LYS A 26 12.83 1.80 -3.00
N TYR A 27 11.72 2.52 -3.25
CA TYR A 27 11.70 3.64 -4.18
C TYR A 27 12.38 4.88 -3.61
N MET A 28 12.30 5.14 -2.30
CA MET A 28 13.06 6.22 -1.64
C MET A 28 14.57 6.02 -1.84
N TYR A 29 15.08 4.80 -1.61
CA TYR A 29 16.48 4.49 -1.87
C TYR A 29 16.84 4.62 -3.34
N ALA A 30 15.97 4.13 -4.24
CA ALA A 30 16.18 4.24 -5.68
C ALA A 30 16.21 5.71 -6.16
N PHE A 31 15.32 6.56 -5.66
CA PHE A 31 15.29 7.99 -5.97
C PHE A 31 16.49 8.73 -5.38
N HIS A 32 16.89 8.40 -4.15
CA HIS A 32 18.08 8.98 -3.53
C HIS A 32 19.35 8.65 -4.33
N LYS A 33 19.50 7.39 -4.77
CA LYS A 33 20.65 6.94 -5.58
C LYS A 33 20.61 7.49 -7.02
N ALA A 34 19.42 7.64 -7.59
CA ALA A 34 19.21 8.16 -8.95
C ALA A 34 19.09 9.68 -9.02
N ASN A 35 19.36 10.41 -7.92
CA ASN A 35 19.18 11.86 -7.85
C ASN A 35 19.96 12.63 -8.93
N ASN A 36 21.11 12.11 -9.34
CA ASN A 36 21.94 12.70 -10.42
C ASN A 36 21.56 12.19 -11.83
N GLN A 37 20.52 11.38 -11.97
CA GLN A 37 20.07 10.76 -13.23
C GLN A 37 18.56 10.97 -13.44
N PRO A 38 18.13 12.18 -13.85
CA PRO A 38 16.72 12.57 -13.89
C PRO A 38 15.87 11.66 -14.79
N VAL A 39 16.42 11.19 -15.92
CA VAL A 39 15.74 10.27 -16.86
C VAL A 39 15.34 8.95 -16.19
N ARG A 40 16.19 8.40 -15.31
CA ARG A 40 15.88 7.18 -14.57
C ARG A 40 14.84 7.43 -13.48
N THR A 41 14.93 8.55 -12.79
CA THR A 41 13.98 8.96 -11.75
C THR A 41 12.58 9.14 -12.34
N ASP A 42 12.45 9.79 -13.50
CA ASP A 42 11.18 10.02 -14.17
C ASP A 42 10.53 8.73 -14.69
N ALA A 43 11.32 7.75 -15.13
CA ALA A 43 10.80 6.43 -15.49
C ALA A 43 10.28 5.62 -14.28
N MET A 44 10.84 5.82 -13.08
CA MET A 44 10.47 5.09 -11.86
C MET A 44 9.25 5.69 -11.13
N LYS A 45 8.98 6.99 -11.27
CA LYS A 45 7.81 7.67 -10.69
C LYS A 45 6.46 7.00 -11.02
N PRO A 46 6.12 6.69 -12.28
CA PRO A 46 4.85 6.04 -12.61
C PRO A 46 4.75 4.63 -12.03
N GLU A 47 5.86 3.88 -11.95
CA GLU A 47 5.86 2.56 -11.31
C GLU A 47 5.62 2.64 -9.80
N TRP A 48 6.27 3.59 -9.12
CA TRP A 48 6.01 3.87 -7.71
C TRP A 48 4.55 4.27 -7.48
N ALA A 49 3.99 5.15 -8.32
CA ALA A 49 2.60 5.58 -8.22
C ALA A 49 1.62 4.40 -8.33
N LYS A 50 1.84 3.47 -9.28
CA LYS A 50 1.05 2.24 -9.39
C LYS A 50 1.11 1.39 -8.12
N LYS A 51 2.31 1.15 -7.58
CA LYS A 51 2.49 0.36 -6.34
C LYS A 51 1.85 1.04 -5.14
N ARG A 52 1.95 2.37 -5.05
CA ARG A 52 1.32 3.18 -4.01
C ARG A 52 -0.20 3.04 -4.04
N ILE A 53 -0.80 3.15 -5.23
CA ILE A 53 -2.26 2.99 -5.42
C ILE A 53 -2.72 1.59 -4.99
N ILE A 54 -1.98 0.54 -5.35
CA ILE A 54 -2.32 -0.84 -4.94
C ILE A 54 -2.32 -0.97 -3.41
N GLY A 55 -1.28 -0.49 -2.73
CA GLY A 55 -1.20 -0.58 -1.28
C GLY A 55 -2.29 0.22 -0.57
N PHE A 56 -2.62 1.43 -1.05
CA PHE A 56 -3.75 2.20 -0.51
C PHE A 56 -5.09 1.51 -0.80
N GLY A 57 -5.25 0.91 -1.99
CA GLY A 57 -6.44 0.14 -2.34
C GLY A 57 -6.67 -1.03 -1.39
N LEU A 58 -5.60 -1.75 -1.02
CA LEU A 58 -5.66 -2.82 -0.01
C LEU A 58 -6.09 -2.31 1.36
N MET A 59 -5.57 -1.15 1.81
CA MET A 59 -5.97 -0.55 3.09
C MET A 59 -7.45 -0.14 3.08
N ILE A 60 -7.91 0.52 2.01
CA ILE A 60 -9.31 0.93 1.87
C ILE A 60 -10.23 -0.31 1.85
N LEU A 61 -9.88 -1.35 1.08
CA LEU A 61 -10.64 -2.59 1.02
C LEU A 61 -10.75 -3.26 2.40
N GLY A 62 -9.62 -3.38 3.11
CA GLY A 62 -9.62 -3.92 4.47
C GLY A 62 -10.49 -3.10 5.43
N GLY A 63 -10.50 -1.78 5.26
CA GLY A 63 -11.31 -0.86 6.07
C GLY A 63 -12.80 -1.08 5.83
N VAL A 64 -13.21 -1.17 4.57
CA VAL A 64 -14.59 -1.47 4.18
C VAL A 64 -15.04 -2.82 4.74
N ILE A 65 -14.21 -3.87 4.65
CA ILE A 65 -14.52 -5.20 5.17
C ILE A 65 -14.72 -5.16 6.69
N ALA A 66 -13.83 -4.47 7.42
CA ALA A 66 -13.93 -4.34 8.86
C ALA A 66 -15.20 -3.56 9.28
N ILE A 67 -15.52 -2.48 8.57
CA ILE A 67 -16.73 -1.68 8.80
C ILE A 67 -17.98 -2.53 8.56
N ILE A 68 -18.05 -3.28 7.45
CA ILE A 68 -19.17 -4.20 7.17
C ILE A 68 -19.31 -5.24 8.30
N GLY A 69 -18.20 -5.76 8.80
CA GLY A 69 -18.19 -6.70 9.94
C GLY A 69 -18.71 -6.13 11.26
N CYS A 70 -18.84 -4.80 11.39
CA CYS A 70 -19.48 -4.16 12.54
C CYS A 70 -21.01 -4.00 12.39
N TYR A 71 -21.54 -4.10 11.16
CA TYR A 71 -22.97 -3.89 10.86
C TYR A 71 -23.76 -5.18 10.62
N ILE A 72 -23.10 -6.19 10.06
CA ILE A 72 -23.59 -7.58 10.00
C ILE A 72 -23.32 -8.22 11.37
#